data_AF-A0A3Q3Q9P8-F1
#
_entry.id   AF-A0A3Q3Q9P8-F1
#
_cell.length_a   1.000
_cell.length_b   1.000
_cell.length_c   1.000
_cell.angle_alpha   90.00
_cell.angle_beta   90.00
_cell.angle_gamma   90.00
#
_symmetry.space_group_name_H-M   'P 1'
#
loop_
_entity.id
_entity.type
_entity.pdbx_description
1 polymer ?
#
loop_
_entity_poly.entity_id
_entity_poly.type
_entity_poly.pdbx_seq_one_letter_code
_entity_poly.pdbx_strand_id
1 'polypeptide(L)' 'MDGLTTNGVLVMHPAGEFVSEPAPGVWREISVCGNVFALRETRSAQQRGKLLSLLKVLTELSSAIL' A
#
# COMPACT_ATOMS: atom_id res chain seq x y z
N MET A 1 3.03 -9.34 -17.64
CA MET A 1 1.87 -8.42 -17.76
C MET A 1 1.32 -8.26 -16.36
N ASP A 2 1.04 -7.04 -15.90
CA ASP A 2 0.50 -6.77 -14.55
C ASP A 2 -0.84 -6.00 -14.66
N GLY A 3 -1.68 -6.08 -13.63
CA GLY A 3 -3.00 -5.48 -13.60
C GLY A 3 -3.57 -5.35 -12.19
N LEU A 4 -4.62 -4.54 -12.05
CA LEU A 4 -5.38 -4.38 -10.82
C LEU A 4 -6.72 -5.11 -10.95
N THR A 5 -7.20 -5.71 -9.86
CA THR A 5 -8.55 -6.30 -9.84
C THR A 5 -9.61 -5.19 -9.90
N THR A 6 -10.83 -5.50 -10.32
CA THR A 6 -11.89 -4.47 -10.51
C THR A 6 -12.07 -3.58 -9.29
N ASN A 7 -12.14 -4.18 -8.11
CA ASN A 7 -12.31 -3.45 -6.84
C ASN A 7 -11.00 -3.24 -6.08
N GLY A 8 -9.88 -3.80 -6.50
CA GLY A 8 -8.59 -3.67 -5.81
C GLY A 8 -8.49 -4.48 -4.51
N VAL A 9 -7.26 -4.92 -4.18
CA VAL A 9 -6.89 -5.46 -2.86
C VAL A 9 -6.11 -4.38 -2.13
N LEU A 10 -6.57 -4.02 -0.92
CA LEU A 10 -5.96 -2.95 -0.14
C LEU A 10 -5.21 -3.50 1.05
N VAL A 11 -4.00 -3.00 1.28
CA VAL A 11 -3.16 -3.35 2.43
C VAL A 11 -2.78 -2.06 3.16
N MET A 12 -2.83 -2.10 4.48
CA MET A 12 -2.30 -1.07 5.36
C MET A 12 -1.34 -1.74 6.32
N HIS A 13 -0.12 -1.22 6.38
CA HIS A 13 0.83 -1.55 7.42
C HIS A 13 0.76 -0.45 8.49
N PRO A 14 0.49 -0.76 9.78
CA PRO A 14 0.45 0.25 10.84
C PRO A 14 1.76 1.06 10.91
N ALA A 15 1.67 2.32 11.33
CA ALA A 15 2.83 3.16 11.57
C ALA A 15 3.26 3.04 13.04
N GLY A 16 4.57 2.96 13.26
CA GLY A 16 5.17 2.81 14.59
C GLY A 16 5.43 1.36 14.99
N GLU A 17 5.90 1.18 16.23
CA GLU A 17 6.23 -0.13 16.77
C GLU A 17 4.97 -0.93 17.11
N PHE A 18 5.03 -2.25 16.91
CA PHE A 18 3.89 -3.15 17.10
C PHE A 18 3.35 -3.17 18.54
N VAL A 19 4.19 -2.80 19.52
CA VAL A 19 3.89 -2.90 20.96
C VAL A 19 3.35 -1.57 21.55
N SER A 20 3.46 -0.45 20.83
CA SER A 20 3.20 0.89 21.38
C SER A 20 2.03 1.61 20.68
N GLU A 21 0.80 1.12 20.84
CA GLU A 21 -0.43 1.73 20.27
C GLU A 21 -0.23 2.25 18.84
N PRO A 22 -0.04 1.35 17.86
CA PRO A 22 0.39 1.76 16.52
C PRO A 22 -0.66 2.65 15.86
N ALA A 23 -0.20 3.72 15.22
CA ALA A 23 -1.06 4.59 14.45
C ALA A 23 -1.49 3.91 13.13
N PRO A 24 -2.68 4.21 12.58
CA PRO A 24 -3.05 3.73 11.26
C PRO A 24 -2.03 4.18 10.21
N GLY A 25 -1.56 3.24 9.40
CA GLY A 25 -0.69 3.57 8.27
C GLY A 25 -1.45 3.99 7.03
N VAL A 26 -0.72 4.14 5.93
CA VAL A 26 -1.33 4.54 4.66
C VAL A 26 -1.81 3.31 3.89
N TRP A 27 -3.05 3.35 3.42
CA TRP A 27 -3.58 2.31 2.55
C TRP A 27 -2.91 2.33 1.17
N ARG A 28 -2.60 1.14 0.68
CA ARG A 28 -2.01 0.89 -0.63
C ARG A 28 -2.83 -0.14 -1.39
N GLU A 29 -2.83 -0.01 -2.71
CA GLU A 29 -3.44 -1.00 -3.60
C GLU A 29 -2.37 -1.96 -4.12
N ILE A 30 -2.66 -3.26 -4.10
CA ILE A 30 -1.74 -4.30 -4.54
C ILE A 30 -2.21 -4.85 -5.89
N SER A 31 -1.29 -4.96 -6.84
CA SER A 31 -1.55 -5.58 -8.14
C SER A 31 -1.52 -7.10 -8.08
N VAL A 32 -2.01 -7.73 -9.15
CA VAL A 32 -2.00 -9.20 -9.30
C VAL A 32 -0.59 -9.76 -9.19
N CYS A 33 0.42 -9.03 -9.67
CA CYS A 33 1.83 -9.44 -9.55
C CYS A 33 2.53 -8.91 -8.28
N GLY A 34 1.81 -8.28 -7.35
CA GLY A 34 2.36 -7.83 -6.06
C GLY A 34 3.03 -6.46 -6.04
N ASN A 35 2.88 -5.67 -7.11
CA ASN A 35 3.36 -4.28 -7.10
C ASN A 35 2.47 -3.40 -6.23
N VAL A 36 3.08 -2.39 -5.59
CA VAL A 36 2.40 -1.49 -4.66
C VAL A 36 2.07 -0.16 -5.33
N PHE A 37 0.79 0.21 -5.30
CA PHE A 37 0.28 1.46 -5.85
C PHE A 37 -0.34 2.33 -4.73
N ALA A 38 -0.33 3.64 -4.94
CA ALA A 38 -1.22 4.53 -4.21
C ALA A 38 -2.69 4.19 -4.52
N LEU A 39 -3.61 4.66 -3.67
CA LEU A 39 -5.05 4.50 -3.94
C LEU A 39 -5.45 5.19 -5.24
N ARG A 40 -6.48 4.63 -5.87
CA ARG A 40 -7.27 5.32 -6.91
C ARG A 40 -8.03 6.49 -6.27
N GLU A 41 -8.50 7.42 -7.10
CA GLU A 41 -9.32 8.56 -6.62
C GLU A 41 -10.60 8.09 -5.92
N THR A 42 -11.26 7.07 -6.48
CA THR A 42 -12.41 6.40 -5.87
C THR A 42 -12.27 4.89 -5.96
N ARG A 43 -12.96 4.16 -5.08
CA ARG A 43 -12.98 2.69 -5.14
C ARG A 43 -13.51 2.24 -6.50
N SER A 44 -12.84 1.27 -7.11
CA SER A 44 -13.21 0.71 -8.42
C SER A 44 -13.07 1.66 -9.62
N ALA A 45 -12.47 2.85 -9.47
CA ALA A 45 -12.14 3.72 -10.59
C ALA A 45 -11.28 2.98 -11.63
N GLN A 46 -11.48 3.25 -12.93
CA GLN A 46 -10.67 2.63 -13.99
C GLN A 46 -9.21 3.10 -13.97
N GLN A 47 -8.97 4.32 -13.48
CA GLN A 47 -7.63 4.89 -13.37
C GLN A 47 -6.93 4.34 -12.13
N ARG A 48 -5.78 3.72 -12.35
CA ARG A 48 -4.91 3.24 -11.27
C ARG A 48 -4.26 4.42 -10.53
N GLY A 49 -3.93 4.20 -9.26
CA GLY A 49 -3.05 5.12 -8.54
C GLY A 49 -1.61 5.07 -9.03
N LYS A 50 -0.75 5.90 -8.44
CA LYS A 50 0.67 5.98 -8.79
C LYS A 50 1.44 4.75 -8.30
N LEU A 51 2.28 4.16 -9.15
CA LEU A 51 3.22 3.09 -8.76
C LEU A 51 4.22 3.63 -7.73
N LEU A 52 4.42 2.89 -6.64
CA LEU A 52 5.40 3.23 -5.61
C LEU A 52 6.68 2.45 -5.83
N SER A 53 7.82 3.11 -5.62
CA SER A 53 9.12 2.46 -5.66
C SER A 53 9.36 1.64 -4.39
N LEU A 54 10.17 0.60 -4.52
CA LEU A 54 10.58 -0.23 -3.38
C LEU A 54 11.14 0.60 -2.23
N LEU A 55 11.96 1.61 -2.52
CA LEU A 55 12.51 2.51 -1.50
C LEU A 55 11.40 3.18 -0.67
N LYS A 56 10.33 3.65 -1.33
CA LYS A 56 9.23 4.33 -0.65
C LYS A 56 8.39 3.38 0.19
N VAL A 57 8.23 2.15 -0.27
CA VAL A 57 7.58 1.08 0.52
C VAL A 57 8.45 0.72 1.72
N LEU A 58 9.76 0.52 1.53
CA LEU A 58 10.68 0.16 2.61
C LEU A 58 10.76 1.24 3.70
N THR A 59 10.75 2.52 3.34
CA THR A 59 10.71 3.61 4.34
C THR A 59 9.41 3.62 5.15
N GLU A 60 8.29 3.17 4.58
CA GLU A 60 7.02 3.06 5.28
C GLU A 60 6.96 1.80 6.17
N LEU A 61 7.73 0.76 5.83
CA LEU A 61 7.81 -0.51 6.58
C LEU A 61 8.93 -0.54 7.63
N SER A 62 9.96 0.31 7.51
CA SER A 62 11.15 0.26 8.38
C SER A 62 10.85 0.58 9.84
N SER A 63 9.72 1.22 10.14
CA SER A 63 9.28 1.51 11.50
C SER A 63 8.90 0.28 12.34
N ALA A 64 8.89 -0.93 11.76
CA ALA A 64 8.51 -2.18 12.43
C ALA A 64 9.65 -3.19 12.62
N ILE A 65 10.88 -2.89 12.20
CA ILE A 65 12.02 -3.84 12.24
C ILE A 65 13.10 -3.45 13.28
N LEU A 66 12.94 -2.32 13.97
CA LEU A 66 13.82 -1.91 15.07
C LEU A 66 13.06 -1.88 16.39
#